data_AF-A0A3M9ZI66-F1
#
_entry.id   AF-A0A3M9ZI66-F1
#
_cell.length_a   1.000
_cell.length_b   1.000
_cell.length_c   1.000
_cell.angle_alpha   90.00
_cell.angle_beta   90.00
_cell.angle_gamma   90.00
#
_symmetry.space_group_name_H-M   'P 1'
#
loop_
_entity.id
_entity.type
_entity.pdbx_description
1 polymer ?
#
loop_
_entity_poly.entity_id
_entity_poly.type
_entity_poly.pdbx_seq_one_letter_code
_entity_poly.pdbx_strand_id
1 'polypeptide(L)'
;MATGPARRAIPRISTRGAYDLRTGAAAARRTRYTLWPRRRFEAVAGRSAEIAIVVHGMRNGRAGAAQKFAIAQRRLRALGYAFPVVGYTYDADVRGAHAASTAAGAARAAEAIAVRNGARLAAFIADHAAAHPRARVRLLGHSLGSLVIDSALRRLDARGMRGAVESVHLFGASLGEARAASAPSRRAAARVVRRRVVNCYCATDEVLRAAADAGEIRSPIGLGGARPSRLPARYTQRRVRPQNHRFASYLAELRTFP
;
A
#
# COMPACT_ATOMS: atom_id res chain seq x y z
N MET A 1 -9.93 37.09 -14.84
CA MET A 1 -9.51 35.68 -14.94
C MET A 1 -10.05 34.91 -13.74
N ALA A 2 -11.03 34.04 -13.94
CA ALA A 2 -11.61 33.24 -12.86
C ALA A 2 -10.61 32.17 -12.39
N THR A 3 -10.17 32.26 -11.15
CA THR A 3 -9.39 31.21 -10.49
C THR A 3 -10.29 30.00 -10.28
N GLY A 4 -10.11 28.96 -11.10
CA GLY A 4 -10.76 27.67 -10.88
C GLY A 4 -10.49 27.15 -9.46
N PRO A 5 -11.35 26.29 -8.89
CA PRO A 5 -11.21 25.83 -7.52
C PRO A 5 -9.84 25.16 -7.35
N ALA A 6 -9.01 25.73 -6.47
CA ALA A 6 -7.71 25.19 -6.11
C ALA A 6 -7.83 23.67 -5.95
N ARG A 7 -7.10 22.92 -6.78
CA ARG A 7 -7.19 21.47 -6.90
C ARG A 7 -7.00 20.86 -5.51
N ARG A 8 -8.11 20.53 -4.85
CA ARG A 8 -8.16 20.28 -3.41
C ARG A 8 -7.31 19.04 -3.07
N ALA A 9 -6.15 19.24 -2.45
CA ALA A 9 -5.13 18.20 -2.19
C ALA A 9 -5.66 16.96 -1.45
N ILE A 10 -5.34 15.75 -1.93
CA ILE A 10 -5.90 14.52 -1.34
C ILE A 10 -5.40 14.33 0.10
N PRO A 11 -6.32 14.10 1.06
CA PRO A 11 -5.96 13.81 2.45
C PRO A 11 -5.10 12.57 2.54
N ARG A 12 -4.11 12.59 3.42
CA ARG A 12 -3.14 11.50 3.57
C ARG A 12 -2.66 11.32 5.00
N ILE A 13 -2.40 10.08 5.35
CA ILE A 13 -1.57 9.67 6.47
C ILE A 13 -0.11 9.75 6.00
N SER A 14 0.75 10.40 6.77
CA SER A 14 2.15 10.61 6.41
C SER A 14 3.09 10.19 7.54
N THR A 15 4.10 9.44 7.16
CA THR A 15 5.27 9.09 7.98
C THR A 15 6.56 9.63 7.36
N ARG A 16 6.46 10.49 6.34
CA ARG A 16 7.63 11.05 5.66
C ARG A 16 8.53 11.84 6.59
N GLY A 17 9.84 11.77 6.32
CA GLY A 17 10.89 12.38 7.12
C GLY A 17 11.19 11.61 8.41
N ALA A 18 10.82 10.32 8.47
CA ALA A 18 11.01 9.49 9.65
C ALA A 18 12.07 8.40 9.44
N TYR A 19 12.70 8.37 8.27
CA TYR A 19 13.77 7.43 7.95
C TYR A 19 14.91 8.12 7.19
N ASP A 20 16.12 7.62 7.40
CA ASP A 20 17.26 7.93 6.55
C ASP A 20 17.08 7.27 5.17
N LEU A 21 17.15 8.05 4.11
CA LEU A 21 16.85 7.60 2.75
C LEU A 21 17.97 6.76 2.11
N ARG A 22 19.14 6.64 2.73
CA ARG A 22 20.24 5.79 2.25
C ARG A 22 20.24 4.41 2.91
N THR A 23 19.96 4.39 4.20
CA THR A 23 20.12 3.21 5.07
C THR A 23 18.79 2.59 5.49
N GLY A 24 17.69 3.35 5.46
CA GLY A 24 16.41 2.95 6.00
C GLY A 24 16.34 2.94 7.54
N ALA A 25 17.38 3.45 8.22
CA ALA A 25 17.38 3.63 9.66
C ALA A 25 16.28 4.63 10.07
N ALA A 26 15.69 4.44 11.25
CA ALA A 26 14.70 5.39 11.76
C ALA A 26 15.41 6.71 12.13
N ALA A 27 14.85 7.83 11.69
CA ALA A 27 15.28 9.15 12.16
C ALA A 27 14.86 9.34 13.63
N ALA A 28 15.55 10.24 14.35
CA ALA A 28 15.28 10.54 15.77
C ALA A 28 13.83 10.98 16.05
N ARG A 29 13.09 11.47 15.03
CA ARG A 29 11.67 11.80 15.15
C ARG A 29 10.81 10.55 15.33
N ARG A 30 10.19 10.45 16.51
CA ARG A 30 9.33 9.34 16.95
C ARG A 30 7.83 9.49 16.60
N THR A 31 7.44 10.41 15.73
CA THR A 31 6.00 10.61 15.42
C THR A 31 5.42 9.33 14.79
N ARG A 32 4.32 8.79 15.38
CA ARG A 32 3.69 7.54 14.91
C ARG A 32 3.20 7.66 13.47
N TYR A 33 2.48 8.74 13.18
CA TYR A 33 2.08 9.21 11.86
C TYR A 33 1.55 10.64 12.00
N THR A 34 1.34 11.33 10.89
CA THR A 34 0.73 12.67 10.82
C THR A 34 -0.40 12.67 9.79
N LEU A 35 -1.41 13.51 9.99
CA LEU A 35 -2.52 13.68 9.06
C LEU A 35 -2.34 14.98 8.28
N TRP A 36 -2.48 14.92 6.95
CA TRP A 36 -2.28 16.09 6.10
C TRP A 36 -3.31 16.17 4.96
N PRO A 37 -3.89 17.35 4.70
CA PRO A 37 -4.05 18.46 5.65
C PRO A 37 -4.94 17.98 6.82
N ARG A 38 -4.51 18.17 8.08
CA ARG A 38 -5.15 17.58 9.27
C ARG A 38 -6.66 17.80 9.33
N ARG A 39 -7.08 19.07 9.33
CA ARG A 39 -8.51 19.46 9.39
C ARG A 39 -9.34 18.80 8.31
N ARG A 40 -8.79 18.70 7.09
CA ARG A 40 -9.50 18.08 5.98
C ARG A 40 -9.56 16.56 6.13
N PHE A 41 -8.47 15.93 6.57
CA PHE A 41 -8.46 14.51 6.83
C PHE A 41 -9.51 14.15 7.88
N GLU A 42 -9.55 14.89 8.99
CA GLU A 42 -10.55 14.72 10.05
C GLU A 42 -11.98 14.91 9.51
N ALA A 43 -12.20 15.93 8.68
CA ALA A 43 -13.51 16.18 8.07
C ALA A 43 -13.97 15.06 7.12
N VAL A 44 -13.09 14.50 6.29
CA VAL A 44 -13.49 13.45 5.34
C VAL A 44 -13.48 12.05 5.94
N ALA A 45 -12.45 11.69 6.70
CA ALA A 45 -12.26 10.33 7.19
C ALA A 45 -12.99 10.12 8.52
N GLY A 46 -13.04 11.15 9.38
CA GLY A 46 -13.68 11.04 10.69
C GLY A 46 -15.21 11.01 10.67
N ARG A 47 -15.82 11.31 9.52
CA ARG A 47 -17.29 11.29 9.34
C ARG A 47 -17.79 10.23 8.37
N SER A 48 -16.88 9.45 7.78
CA SER A 48 -17.27 8.49 6.76
C SER A 48 -17.46 7.09 7.33
N ALA A 49 -18.47 6.39 6.84
CA ALA A 49 -18.69 4.98 7.16
C ALA A 49 -17.62 4.05 6.58
N GLU A 50 -16.78 4.54 5.67
CA GLU A 50 -15.69 3.79 5.08
C GLU A 50 -14.61 4.71 4.50
N ILE A 51 -13.36 4.26 4.47
CA ILE A 51 -12.27 4.90 3.73
C ILE A 51 -11.45 3.88 2.92
N ALA A 52 -10.98 4.29 1.75
CA ALA A 52 -9.96 3.56 1.00
C ALA A 52 -8.60 4.24 1.15
N ILE A 53 -7.61 3.50 1.66
CA ILE A 53 -6.23 3.96 1.86
C ILE A 53 -5.36 3.42 0.74
N VAL A 54 -4.74 4.33 -0.01
CA VAL A 54 -3.83 4.00 -1.12
C VAL A 54 -2.38 4.11 -0.64
N VAL A 55 -1.64 3.01 -0.71
CA VAL A 55 -0.24 2.90 -0.32
C VAL A 55 0.63 2.82 -1.59
N HIS A 56 1.45 3.85 -1.82
CA HIS A 56 2.30 3.92 -3.02
C HIS A 56 3.53 3.01 -2.93
N GLY A 57 4.13 2.71 -4.08
CA GLY A 57 5.39 1.97 -4.18
C GLY A 57 6.66 2.83 -4.07
N MET A 58 7.80 2.19 -4.30
CA MET A 58 9.16 2.79 -4.30
C MET A 58 9.30 3.92 -5.32
N ARG A 59 10.33 4.77 -5.16
CA ARG A 59 10.69 5.89 -6.06
C ARG A 59 9.60 6.96 -6.19
N ASN A 60 8.70 7.06 -5.21
CA ASN A 60 7.68 8.09 -5.18
C ASN A 60 7.99 9.07 -4.06
N GLY A 61 8.35 10.31 -4.43
CA GLY A 61 8.37 11.46 -3.54
C GLY A 61 6.98 12.00 -3.24
N ARG A 62 6.89 13.13 -2.54
CA ARG A 62 5.60 13.74 -2.11
C ARG A 62 4.63 13.98 -3.27
N ALA A 63 5.13 14.48 -4.40
CA ALA A 63 4.33 14.79 -5.58
C ALA A 63 3.86 13.50 -6.31
N GLY A 64 4.79 12.56 -6.58
CA GLY A 64 4.46 11.29 -7.22
C GLY A 64 3.45 10.45 -6.42
N ALA A 65 3.60 10.41 -5.09
CA ALA A 65 2.62 9.81 -4.20
C ALA A 65 1.23 10.47 -4.33
N ALA A 66 1.17 11.80 -4.30
CA ALA A 66 -0.09 12.54 -4.44
C ALA A 66 -0.79 12.26 -5.77
N GLN A 67 -0.02 12.17 -6.87
CA GLN A 67 -0.57 11.84 -8.18
C GLN A 67 -1.17 10.43 -8.21
N LYS A 68 -0.52 9.44 -7.60
CA LYS A 68 -1.05 8.08 -7.48
C LYS A 68 -2.37 8.04 -6.70
N PHE A 69 -2.47 8.80 -5.61
CA PHE A 69 -3.71 8.90 -4.85
C PHE A 69 -4.84 9.52 -5.70
N ALA A 70 -4.52 10.51 -6.53
CA ALA A 70 -5.50 11.14 -7.42
C ALA A 70 -5.96 10.21 -8.54
N ILE A 71 -5.05 9.40 -9.09
CA ILE A 71 -5.38 8.39 -10.08
C ILE A 71 -6.31 7.33 -9.47
N ALA A 72 -5.98 6.83 -8.27
CA ALA A 72 -6.84 5.89 -7.55
C ALA A 72 -8.21 6.50 -7.26
N GLN A 73 -8.26 7.72 -6.74
CA GLN A 73 -9.54 8.39 -6.44
C GLN A 73 -10.42 8.50 -7.68
N ARG A 74 -9.87 8.95 -8.82
CA ARG A 74 -10.64 9.04 -10.08
C ARG A 74 -11.11 7.66 -10.53
N ARG A 75 -10.25 6.65 -10.50
CA ARG A 75 -10.62 5.30 -10.93
C ARG A 75 -11.71 4.71 -10.05
N LEU A 76 -11.56 4.79 -8.72
CA LEU A 76 -12.55 4.26 -7.79
C LEU A 76 -13.89 4.97 -7.92
N ARG A 77 -13.90 6.30 -8.09
CA ARG A 77 -15.12 7.07 -8.38
C ARG A 77 -15.81 6.62 -9.66
N ALA A 78 -15.05 6.39 -10.74
CA ALA A 78 -15.60 5.87 -12.00
C ALA A 78 -16.16 4.45 -11.87
N LEU A 79 -15.74 3.69 -10.86
CA LEU A 79 -16.27 2.36 -10.53
C LEU A 79 -17.42 2.40 -9.50
N GLY A 80 -17.97 3.59 -9.21
CA GLY A 80 -19.09 3.76 -8.27
C GLY A 80 -18.69 3.80 -6.79
N TYR A 81 -17.40 3.80 -6.46
CA TYR A 81 -16.96 3.95 -5.08
C TYR A 81 -17.29 5.35 -4.56
N ALA A 82 -18.20 5.48 -3.60
CA ALA A 82 -18.69 6.77 -3.09
C ALA A 82 -17.90 7.32 -1.88
N PHE A 83 -17.16 6.47 -1.18
CA PHE A 83 -16.46 6.85 0.05
C PHE A 83 -15.12 7.57 -0.18
N PRO A 84 -14.56 8.27 0.81
CA PRO A 84 -13.28 8.97 0.68
C PRO A 84 -12.12 8.04 0.32
N VAL A 85 -11.28 8.55 -0.58
CA VAL A 85 -9.97 7.96 -0.90
C VAL A 85 -8.89 8.83 -0.28
N VAL A 86 -8.07 8.23 0.58
CA VAL A 86 -6.95 8.88 1.26
C VAL A 86 -5.63 8.20 0.89
N GLY A 87 -4.54 8.94 0.98
CA GLY A 87 -3.20 8.40 0.73
C GLY A 87 -2.52 7.92 2.00
N TYR A 88 -1.63 6.93 1.89
CA TYR A 88 -0.58 6.67 2.86
C TYR A 88 0.76 6.95 2.20
N THR A 89 1.50 7.93 2.74
CA THR A 89 2.77 8.35 2.17
C THR A 89 3.92 8.20 3.15
N TYR A 90 5.01 7.64 2.64
CA TYR A 90 6.20 7.30 3.41
C TYR A 90 7.45 7.51 2.56
N ASP A 91 8.61 7.37 3.19
CA ASP A 91 9.94 7.58 2.61
C ASP A 91 10.34 6.44 1.65
N ALA A 92 9.60 6.30 0.54
CA ALA A 92 9.82 5.26 -0.48
C ALA A 92 10.79 5.70 -1.60
N ASP A 93 11.17 6.96 -1.61
CA ASP A 93 12.12 7.63 -2.50
C ASP A 93 13.55 7.59 -1.94
N VAL A 94 14.01 6.38 -1.65
CA VAL A 94 15.40 6.12 -1.20
C VAL A 94 16.43 6.59 -2.23
N ARG A 95 17.59 7.03 -1.74
CA ARG A 95 18.71 7.49 -2.57
C ARG A 95 19.50 6.29 -3.11
N GLY A 96 20.16 6.46 -4.25
CA GLY A 96 20.99 5.41 -4.87
C GLY A 96 20.22 4.41 -5.75
N ALA A 97 18.90 4.54 -5.89
CA ALA A 97 18.12 3.61 -6.71
C ALA A 97 18.36 3.74 -8.23
N HIS A 98 19.20 4.69 -8.68
CA HIS A 98 19.44 4.98 -10.11
C HIS A 98 20.77 4.46 -10.65
N ALA A 99 21.72 4.09 -9.78
CA ALA A 99 23.01 3.56 -10.19
C ALA A 99 23.11 2.08 -9.85
N ALA A 100 23.52 1.25 -10.81
CA ALA A 100 23.58 -0.21 -10.70
C ALA A 100 24.38 -0.67 -9.46
N SER A 101 25.53 -0.03 -9.18
CA SER A 101 26.38 -0.31 -8.02
C SER A 101 25.73 -0.05 -6.66
N THR A 102 24.65 0.73 -6.61
CA THR A 102 23.96 1.11 -5.36
C THR A 102 22.49 0.66 -5.32
N ALA A 103 21.98 0.06 -6.40
CA ALA A 103 20.58 -0.35 -6.54
C ALA A 103 20.18 -1.37 -5.47
N ALA A 104 21.00 -2.40 -5.24
CA ALA A 104 20.74 -3.40 -4.21
C ALA A 104 20.70 -2.80 -2.78
N GLY A 105 21.56 -1.82 -2.50
CA GLY A 105 21.53 -1.08 -1.23
C GLY A 105 20.24 -0.28 -1.06
N ALA A 106 19.83 0.43 -2.11
CA ALA A 106 18.57 1.19 -2.13
C ALA A 106 17.34 0.27 -1.98
N ALA A 107 17.32 -0.88 -2.66
CA ALA A 107 16.24 -1.87 -2.52
C ALA A 107 16.10 -2.35 -1.07
N ARG A 108 17.21 -2.73 -0.43
CA ARG A 108 17.23 -3.13 1.00
C ARG A 108 16.75 -2.01 1.93
N ALA A 109 17.19 -0.78 1.71
CA ALA A 109 16.74 0.37 2.49
C ALA A 109 15.23 0.60 2.34
N ALA A 110 14.71 0.55 1.12
CA ALA A 110 13.29 0.74 0.86
C ALA A 110 12.44 -0.39 1.45
N GLU A 111 12.91 -1.64 1.39
CA GLU A 111 12.26 -2.79 2.04
C GLU A 111 12.18 -2.58 3.56
N ALA A 112 13.31 -2.22 4.20
CA ALA A 112 13.36 -1.96 5.63
C ALA A 112 12.39 -0.84 6.04
N ILE A 113 12.36 0.25 5.28
CA ILE A 113 11.41 1.35 5.49
C ILE A 113 9.97 0.86 5.33
N ALA A 114 9.65 0.08 4.30
CA ALA A 114 8.30 -0.43 4.06
C ALA A 114 7.82 -1.34 5.21
N VAL A 115 8.67 -2.26 5.69
CA VAL A 115 8.37 -3.11 6.84
C VAL A 115 8.09 -2.27 8.09
N ARG A 116 8.93 -1.28 8.39
CA ARG A 116 8.75 -0.39 9.55
C ARG A 116 7.47 0.45 9.43
N ASN A 117 7.10 0.89 8.23
CA ASN A 117 5.86 1.63 8.00
C ASN A 117 4.61 0.79 8.23
N GLY A 118 4.69 -0.54 8.09
CA GLY A 118 3.56 -1.42 8.45
C GLY A 118 3.09 -1.21 9.90
N ALA A 119 4.00 -1.01 10.85
CA ALA A 119 3.65 -0.73 12.24
C ALA A 119 2.93 0.62 12.40
N ARG A 120 3.29 1.63 11.61
CA ARG A 120 2.69 2.96 11.63
C ARG A 120 1.33 3.00 10.94
N LEU A 121 1.18 2.28 9.83
CA LEU A 121 -0.12 2.07 9.19
C LEU A 121 -1.07 1.30 10.12
N ALA A 122 -0.59 0.25 10.79
CA ALA A 122 -1.38 -0.49 11.78
C ALA A 122 -1.78 0.39 12.98
N ALA A 123 -0.90 1.29 13.43
CA ALA A 123 -1.24 2.27 14.46
C ALA A 123 -2.38 3.18 14.01
N PHE A 124 -2.31 3.75 12.81
CA PHE A 124 -3.39 4.56 12.26
C PHE A 124 -4.71 3.79 12.18
N ILE A 125 -4.70 2.56 11.66
CA ILE A 125 -5.92 1.74 11.52
C ILE A 125 -6.53 1.44 12.90
N ALA A 126 -5.72 1.12 13.90
CA ALA A 126 -6.20 0.89 15.26
C ALA A 126 -6.80 2.16 15.88
N ASP A 127 -6.12 3.30 15.75
CA ASP A 127 -6.61 4.58 16.26
C ASP A 127 -7.91 5.00 15.55
N HIS A 128 -8.01 4.78 14.24
CA HIS A 128 -9.21 5.04 13.45
C HIS A 128 -10.38 4.13 13.86
N ALA A 129 -10.13 2.84 14.09
CA ALA A 129 -11.15 1.90 14.55
C ALA A 129 -11.63 2.23 15.97
N ALA A 130 -10.75 2.69 16.86
CA ALA A 130 -11.12 3.14 18.20
C ALA A 130 -12.01 4.41 18.16
N ALA A 131 -11.65 5.38 17.31
CA ALA A 131 -12.42 6.62 17.15
C ALA A 131 -13.74 6.41 16.38
N HIS A 132 -13.78 5.44 15.45
CA HIS A 132 -14.92 5.19 14.57
C HIS A 132 -15.19 3.68 14.43
N PRO A 133 -15.77 3.02 15.46
CA PRO A 133 -15.88 1.55 15.53
C PRO A 133 -16.68 0.90 14.39
N ARG A 134 -17.56 1.66 13.73
CA ARG A 134 -18.37 1.19 12.59
C ARG A 134 -17.74 1.52 11.23
N ALA A 135 -16.69 2.34 11.19
CA ALA A 135 -16.05 2.73 9.95
C ALA A 135 -15.21 1.58 9.38
N ARG A 136 -15.33 1.36 8.07
CA ARG A 136 -14.60 0.32 7.36
C ARG A 136 -13.32 0.87 6.72
N VAL A 137 -12.25 0.08 6.70
CA VAL A 137 -11.00 0.44 6.03
C VAL A 137 -10.71 -0.51 4.88
N ARG A 138 -10.48 0.02 3.68
CA ARG A 138 -9.97 -0.73 2.53
C ARG A 138 -8.54 -0.32 2.22
N LEU A 139 -7.70 -1.27 1.84
CA LEU A 139 -6.30 -1.01 1.52
C LEU A 139 -6.00 -1.31 0.05
N LEU A 140 -5.37 -0.37 -0.64
CA LEU A 140 -4.84 -0.56 -1.99
C LEU A 140 -3.33 -0.39 -1.97
N GLY A 141 -2.57 -1.44 -2.29
CA GLY A 141 -1.11 -1.41 -2.32
C GLY A 141 -0.57 -1.60 -3.73
N HIS A 142 0.31 -0.70 -4.17
CA HIS A 142 1.04 -0.85 -5.42
C HIS A 142 2.50 -1.19 -5.15
N SER A 143 3.04 -2.18 -5.85
CA SER A 143 4.49 -2.48 -5.81
C SER A 143 4.96 -2.70 -4.37
N LEU A 144 5.97 -1.97 -3.91
CA LEU A 144 6.47 -2.00 -2.53
C LEU A 144 5.41 -1.64 -1.47
N GLY A 145 4.36 -0.91 -1.83
CA GLY A 145 3.23 -0.61 -0.93
C GLY A 145 2.51 -1.87 -0.45
N SER A 146 2.58 -2.98 -1.20
CA SER A 146 2.05 -4.28 -0.77
C SER A 146 2.79 -4.84 0.44
N LEU A 147 4.09 -4.57 0.59
CA LEU A 147 4.88 -4.99 1.75
C LEU A 147 4.51 -4.19 3.00
N VAL A 148 4.19 -2.90 2.85
CA VAL A 148 3.67 -2.07 3.95
C VAL A 148 2.35 -2.66 4.46
N ILE A 149 1.45 -3.03 3.55
CA ILE A 149 0.16 -3.64 3.90
C ILE A 149 0.35 -4.99 4.59
N ASP A 150 1.16 -5.90 4.04
CA ASP A 150 1.47 -7.19 4.69
C ASP A 150 1.99 -7.00 6.12
N SER A 151 2.96 -6.10 6.29
CA SER A 151 3.51 -5.77 7.60
C SER A 151 2.45 -5.17 8.54
N ALA A 152 1.55 -4.31 8.03
CA ALA A 152 0.46 -3.74 8.81
C ALA A 152 -0.56 -4.80 9.26
N LEU A 153 -0.97 -5.71 8.37
CA LEU A 153 -1.89 -6.80 8.71
C LEU A 153 -1.29 -7.68 9.82
N ARG A 154 0.00 -8.03 9.72
CA ARG A 154 0.70 -8.82 10.76
C ARG A 154 0.71 -8.09 12.11
N ARG A 155 0.88 -6.77 12.12
CA ARG A 155 0.87 -5.96 13.34
C ARG A 155 -0.54 -5.82 13.93
N LEU A 156 -1.57 -5.76 13.10
CA LEU A 156 -2.97 -5.77 13.54
C LEU A 156 -3.38 -7.13 14.12
N ASP A 157 -2.96 -8.24 13.49
CA ASP A 157 -3.20 -9.59 14.00
C ASP A 157 -2.56 -9.79 15.38
N ALA A 158 -1.31 -9.33 15.57
CA ALA A 158 -0.62 -9.35 16.85
C ALA A 158 -1.33 -8.52 17.94
N ARG A 159 -2.19 -7.55 17.55
CA ARG A 159 -3.03 -6.76 18.46
C ARG A 159 -4.43 -7.34 18.66
N GLY A 160 -4.74 -8.50 18.06
CA GLY A 160 -6.07 -9.09 18.13
C GLY A 160 -7.14 -8.36 17.32
N MET A 161 -6.76 -7.44 16.42
CA MET A 161 -7.66 -6.58 15.63
C MET A 161 -8.33 -7.34 14.48
N ARG A 162 -9.20 -8.29 14.83
CA ARG A 162 -9.94 -9.12 13.85
C ARG A 162 -10.92 -8.27 13.06
N GLY A 163 -10.98 -8.50 11.75
CA GLY A 163 -11.90 -7.78 10.86
C GLY A 163 -11.68 -6.27 10.74
N ALA A 164 -10.54 -5.74 11.22
CA ALA A 164 -10.24 -4.30 11.18
C ALA A 164 -10.04 -3.73 9.77
N VAL A 165 -9.85 -4.60 8.77
CA VAL A 165 -9.73 -4.23 7.36
C VAL A 165 -10.84 -4.91 6.57
N GLU A 166 -11.66 -4.17 5.84
CA GLU A 166 -12.75 -4.70 5.04
C GLU A 166 -12.21 -5.48 3.83
N SER A 167 -11.29 -4.90 3.06
CA SER A 167 -10.69 -5.54 1.88
C SER A 167 -9.28 -5.03 1.57
N VAL A 168 -8.51 -5.85 0.87
CA VAL A 168 -7.15 -5.54 0.42
C VAL A 168 -7.02 -5.82 -1.07
N HIS A 169 -6.49 -4.86 -1.83
CA HIS A 169 -6.19 -4.99 -3.24
C HIS A 169 -4.70 -4.69 -3.48
N LEU A 170 -3.97 -5.67 -3.97
CA LEU A 170 -2.56 -5.56 -4.29
C LEU A 170 -2.38 -5.50 -5.81
N PHE A 171 -1.54 -4.58 -6.28
CA PHE A 171 -1.28 -4.34 -7.70
C PHE A 171 0.21 -4.43 -7.96
N GLY A 172 0.64 -5.42 -8.75
CA GLY A 172 2.05 -5.65 -9.04
C GLY A 172 2.88 -5.78 -7.78
N ALA A 173 2.41 -6.59 -6.82
CA ALA A 173 2.97 -6.67 -5.48
C ALA A 173 4.46 -7.09 -5.46
N SER A 174 5.32 -6.21 -4.94
CA SER A 174 6.74 -6.46 -4.66
C SER A 174 6.91 -7.19 -3.33
N LEU A 175 6.18 -8.28 -3.15
CA LEU A 175 6.20 -9.13 -1.96
C LEU A 175 6.65 -10.52 -2.39
N GLY A 176 7.75 -11.02 -1.84
CA GLY A 176 8.26 -12.35 -2.16
C GLY A 176 7.29 -13.46 -1.73
N GLU A 177 7.20 -14.52 -2.54
CA GLU A 177 6.29 -15.66 -2.33
C GLU A 177 6.45 -16.28 -0.94
N ALA A 178 7.70 -16.51 -0.49
CA ALA A 178 7.99 -17.10 0.81
C ALA A 178 7.40 -16.29 1.97
N ARG A 179 7.46 -14.95 1.87
CA ARG A 179 6.88 -14.07 2.87
C ARG A 179 5.36 -14.07 2.80
N ALA A 180 4.79 -13.91 1.60
CA ALA A 180 3.34 -13.92 1.39
C ALA A 180 2.69 -15.22 1.88
N ALA A 181 3.35 -16.35 1.66
CA ALA A 181 2.92 -17.68 2.06
C ALA A 181 3.27 -18.05 3.52
N SER A 182 3.97 -17.18 4.24
CA SER A 182 4.40 -17.45 5.63
C SER A 182 3.19 -17.61 6.56
N ALA A 183 3.30 -18.45 7.58
CA ALA A 183 2.23 -18.63 8.57
C ALA A 183 1.74 -17.31 9.20
N PRO A 184 2.62 -16.35 9.58
CA PRO A 184 2.19 -15.04 10.05
C PRO A 184 1.35 -14.26 9.04
N SER A 185 1.78 -14.19 7.76
CA SER A 185 1.04 -13.45 6.73
C SER A 185 -0.31 -14.11 6.41
N ARG A 186 -0.35 -15.45 6.32
CA ARG A 186 -1.60 -16.20 6.10
C ARG A 186 -2.60 -16.01 7.23
N ARG A 187 -2.15 -16.14 8.48
CA ARG A 187 -2.99 -15.91 9.66
C ARG A 187 -3.51 -14.48 9.71
N ALA A 188 -2.63 -13.50 9.46
CA ALA A 188 -3.01 -12.10 9.48
C ALA A 188 -4.04 -11.76 8.39
N ALA A 189 -3.83 -12.23 7.16
CA ALA A 189 -4.80 -12.07 6.08
C ALA A 189 -6.15 -12.74 6.40
N ALA A 190 -6.14 -13.91 7.04
CA ALA A 190 -7.36 -14.63 7.40
C ALA A 190 -8.15 -13.98 8.55
N ARG A 191 -7.46 -13.38 9.53
CA ARG A 191 -8.08 -12.86 10.76
C ARG A 191 -8.41 -11.36 10.69
N VAL A 192 -7.53 -10.57 10.08
CA VAL A 192 -7.66 -9.10 10.06
C VAL A 192 -8.52 -8.63 8.89
N VAL A 193 -8.51 -9.35 7.76
CA VAL A 193 -9.27 -8.96 6.57
C VAL A 193 -10.64 -9.63 6.56
N ARG A 194 -11.69 -8.82 6.58
CA ARG A 194 -13.08 -9.26 6.74
C ARG A 194 -13.66 -9.91 5.48
N ARG A 195 -13.47 -9.30 4.31
CA ARG A 195 -14.06 -9.77 3.05
C ARG A 195 -13.08 -10.57 2.22
N ARG A 196 -12.08 -9.89 1.64
CA ARG A 196 -11.21 -10.46 0.62
C ARG A 196 -9.85 -9.77 0.53
N VAL A 197 -8.86 -10.55 0.12
CA VAL A 197 -7.58 -10.07 -0.42
C VAL A 197 -7.56 -10.40 -1.91
N VAL A 198 -7.18 -9.43 -2.76
CA VAL A 198 -7.07 -9.62 -4.21
C VAL A 198 -5.66 -9.26 -4.65
N ASN A 199 -4.91 -10.25 -5.13
CA ASN A 199 -3.61 -10.03 -5.77
C ASN A 199 -3.78 -9.89 -7.29
N CYS A 200 -3.63 -8.68 -7.83
CA CYS A 200 -3.58 -8.42 -9.26
C CYS A 200 -2.13 -8.53 -9.74
N TYR A 201 -1.82 -9.59 -10.48
CA TYR A 201 -0.47 -9.94 -10.91
C TYR A 201 -0.36 -9.97 -12.45
N CYS A 202 0.83 -9.67 -12.97
CA CYS A 202 1.12 -9.64 -14.40
C CYS A 202 2.42 -10.41 -14.67
N ALA A 203 2.34 -11.52 -15.40
CA ALA A 203 3.50 -12.35 -15.72
C ALA A 203 4.48 -11.69 -16.69
N THR A 204 4.11 -10.59 -17.33
CA THR A 204 4.95 -9.78 -18.23
C THR A 204 5.43 -8.48 -17.59
N ASP A 205 5.22 -8.27 -16.28
CA ASP A 205 5.69 -7.07 -15.57
C ASP A 205 7.22 -6.97 -15.63
N GLU A 206 7.71 -5.96 -16.35
CA GLU A 206 9.12 -5.76 -16.66
C GLU A 206 9.93 -5.36 -15.42
N VAL A 207 9.34 -4.57 -14.52
CA VAL A 207 10.02 -4.07 -13.33
C VAL A 207 10.16 -5.18 -12.29
N LEU A 208 9.11 -5.97 -12.08
CA LEU A 208 9.17 -7.09 -11.15
C LEU A 208 10.05 -8.23 -11.68
N ARG A 209 10.12 -8.43 -13.00
CA ARG A 209 11.04 -9.39 -13.59
C ARG A 209 12.49 -8.95 -13.39
N ALA A 210 12.82 -7.71 -13.75
CA ALA A 210 14.17 -7.17 -13.54
C ALA A 210 14.60 -7.26 -12.06
N ALA A 211 13.71 -6.94 -11.11
CA ALA A 211 14.00 -7.09 -9.68
C ALA A 211 14.19 -8.54 -9.24
N ALA A 212 13.49 -9.49 -9.87
CA ALA A 212 13.66 -10.92 -9.60
C ALA A 212 14.98 -11.45 -10.17
N ASP A 213 15.29 -11.09 -11.41
CA ASP A 213 16.52 -11.48 -12.12
C ASP A 213 17.77 -10.91 -11.44
N ALA A 214 17.68 -9.69 -10.90
CA ALA A 214 18.73 -9.06 -10.10
C ALA A 214 18.84 -9.61 -8.67
N GLY A 215 17.98 -10.55 -8.27
CA GLY A 215 17.97 -11.13 -6.93
C GLY A 215 17.49 -10.18 -5.81
N GLU A 216 16.95 -8.99 -6.15
CA GLU A 216 16.44 -8.02 -5.19
C GLU A 216 15.17 -8.54 -4.49
N ILE A 217 14.32 -9.27 -5.23
CA ILE A 217 13.10 -9.88 -4.68
C ILE A 217 12.94 -11.28 -5.25
N ARG A 218 13.02 -12.29 -4.39
CA ARG A 218 12.79 -13.68 -4.81
C ARG A 218 11.31 -13.95 -5.05
N SER A 219 10.96 -14.35 -6.27
CA SER A 219 9.61 -14.77 -6.68
C SER A 219 8.51 -13.80 -6.24
N PRO A 220 8.49 -12.55 -6.75
CA PRO A 220 7.48 -11.57 -6.37
C PRO A 220 6.07 -12.05 -6.78
N ILE A 221 5.12 -12.02 -5.85
CA ILE A 221 3.74 -12.48 -6.11
C ILE A 221 3.00 -11.59 -7.12
N GLY A 222 3.48 -10.37 -7.36
CA GLY A 222 2.98 -9.48 -8.43
C GLY A 222 3.37 -9.93 -9.83
N LEU A 223 4.40 -10.77 -9.97
CA LEU A 223 4.88 -11.33 -11.24
C LEU A 223 4.26 -12.71 -11.48
N GLY A 224 4.46 -13.65 -10.55
CA GLY A 224 4.07 -15.05 -10.71
C GLY A 224 2.77 -15.46 -10.03
N GLY A 225 2.17 -14.58 -9.24
CA GLY A 225 1.18 -15.00 -8.24
C GLY A 225 1.84 -15.73 -7.05
N ALA A 226 1.02 -16.06 -6.05
CA ALA A 226 1.37 -16.90 -4.91
C ALA A 226 0.84 -18.34 -5.12
N ARG A 227 1.43 -19.33 -4.45
CA ARG A 227 0.97 -20.73 -4.55
C ARG A 227 -0.42 -20.90 -3.91
N PRO A 228 -1.44 -21.41 -4.64
CA PRO A 228 -2.81 -21.51 -4.12
C PRO A 228 -2.96 -22.31 -2.82
N SER A 229 -2.25 -23.44 -2.69
CA SER A 229 -2.29 -24.29 -1.47
C SER A 229 -1.80 -23.57 -0.20
N ARG A 230 -1.18 -22.40 -0.36
CA ARG A 230 -0.66 -21.58 0.74
C ARG A 230 -1.44 -20.29 0.92
N LEU A 231 -2.64 -20.15 0.37
CA LEU A 231 -3.44 -18.93 0.51
C LEU A 231 -4.67 -19.17 1.40
N PRO A 232 -5.07 -18.21 2.25
CA PRO A 232 -6.31 -18.34 3.01
C PRO A 232 -7.52 -18.24 2.08
N ALA A 233 -8.66 -18.82 2.47
CA ALA A 233 -9.86 -18.94 1.63
C ALA A 233 -10.37 -17.63 1.00
N ARG A 234 -10.18 -16.50 1.69
CA ARG A 234 -10.60 -15.16 1.23
C ARG A 234 -9.58 -14.48 0.30
N TYR A 235 -8.47 -15.13 0.00
CA TYR A 235 -7.42 -14.61 -0.87
C TYR A 235 -7.64 -15.09 -2.30
N THR A 236 -7.78 -14.14 -3.20
CA THR A 236 -8.00 -14.39 -4.62
C THR A 236 -6.86 -13.79 -5.42
N GLN A 237 -6.59 -14.39 -6.58
CA GLN A 237 -5.55 -13.95 -7.49
C GLN A 237 -6.17 -13.67 -8.85
N ARG A 238 -5.81 -12.54 -9.44
CA ARG A 238 -6.30 -12.14 -10.75
C ARG A 238 -5.11 -11.80 -11.63
N ARG A 239 -4.93 -12.58 -12.69
CA ARG A 239 -4.01 -12.20 -13.76
C ARG A 239 -4.60 -11.00 -14.50
N VAL A 240 -3.78 -9.98 -14.70
CA VAL A 240 -4.15 -8.75 -15.41
C VAL A 240 -3.12 -8.45 -16.51
N ARG A 241 -3.45 -7.55 -17.45
CA ARG A 241 -2.56 -7.18 -18.55
C ARG A 241 -2.32 -5.65 -18.60
N PRO A 242 -1.75 -5.06 -17.53
CA PRO A 242 -1.41 -3.64 -17.53
C PRO A 242 -0.36 -3.35 -18.61
N GLN A 243 -0.41 -2.16 -19.20
CA GLN A 243 0.55 -1.72 -20.21
C GLN A 243 2.01 -1.66 -19.70
N ASN A 244 2.23 -1.50 -18.39
CA ASN A 244 3.54 -1.43 -17.73
C ASN A 244 3.35 -1.50 -16.20
N HIS A 245 4.44 -1.49 -15.43
CA HIS A 245 4.40 -1.55 -13.96
C HIS A 245 3.71 -0.36 -13.26
N ARG A 246 3.36 0.72 -13.98
CA ARG A 246 2.79 1.93 -13.34
C ARG A 246 1.44 1.61 -12.70
N PHE A 247 1.20 2.23 -11.55
CA PHE A 247 -0.05 2.04 -10.80
C PHE A 247 -1.31 2.38 -11.62
N ALA A 248 -1.24 3.38 -12.50
CA ALA A 248 -2.34 3.74 -13.39
C ALA A 248 -2.73 2.59 -14.32
N SER A 249 -1.74 1.91 -14.90
CA SER A 249 -1.92 0.77 -15.81
C SER A 249 -2.58 -0.40 -15.08
N TYR A 250 -2.13 -0.72 -13.87
CA TYR A 250 -2.78 -1.74 -13.02
C TYR A 250 -4.21 -1.37 -12.61
N LEU A 251 -4.47 -0.09 -12.30
CA LEU A 251 -5.80 0.38 -11.94
C LEU A 251 -6.78 0.39 -13.14
N ALA A 252 -6.29 0.57 -14.36
CA ALA A 252 -7.11 0.47 -15.56
C ALA A 252 -7.73 -0.94 -15.72
N GLU A 253 -7.01 -1.97 -15.28
CA GLU A 253 -7.47 -3.36 -15.29
C GLU A 253 -8.51 -3.68 -14.18
N LEU A 254 -8.70 -2.77 -13.22
CA LEU A 254 -9.68 -2.93 -12.15
C LEU A 254 -11.09 -2.65 -12.69
N ARG A 255 -11.90 -3.70 -12.89
CA ARG A 255 -13.27 -3.57 -13.43
C ARG A 255 -14.35 -3.28 -12.40
N THR A 256 -14.11 -3.66 -11.15
CA THR A 256 -15.03 -3.45 -10.03
C THR A 256 -14.23 -3.15 -8.78
N PHE A 257 -14.80 -2.34 -7.89
CA PHE A 257 -14.26 -2.12 -6.56
C PHE A 257 -15.42 -2.21 -5.56
N PRO A 258 -15.45 -3.25 -4.71
CA PRO A 258 -16.55 -3.48 -3.77
C PRO A 258 -16.55 -2.47 -2.63
#